data_AF-A0A369W3G5-F1
#
_entry.id   AF-A0A369W3G5-F1
#
_cell.length_a   1.000
_cell.length_b   1.000
_cell.length_c   1.000
_cell.angle_alpha   90.00
_cell.angle_beta   90.00
_cell.angle_gamma   90.00
#
_symmetry.space_group_name_H-M   'P 1'
#
loop_
_entity.id
_entity.type
_entity.pdbx_description
1 polymer ?
#
loop_
_entity_poly.entity_id
_entity_poly.type
_entity_poly.pdbx_seq_one_letter_code
_entity_poly.pdbx_strand_id
1 'polypeptide(L)'
;MCAKAQPIECSSRDFDVANGGFKQLVFELFGWWHGQTFSTRIFTALRGRRVGEDELGNVYYESKKNGRRWVIYNGPAEASAIPPGWHGWMHRRTDVPPTQTGYTPRAWETGHQPNLTGTAMAYRPDGSILNPQTRPRVTGDYDAWSPE
;
A
#
# COMPACT_ATOMS: atom_id res chain seq x y z
N MET A 1 -27.39 -1.53 -42.57
CA MET A 1 -27.36 -2.52 -41.46
C MET A 1 -25.92 -2.94 -41.25
N CYS A 2 -25.20 -2.29 -40.34
CA CYS A 2 -23.87 -2.73 -39.89
C CYS A 2 -23.96 -2.96 -38.38
N ALA A 3 -23.61 -4.17 -37.96
CA ALA A 3 -23.73 -4.64 -36.59
C ALA A 3 -22.80 -3.85 -35.65
N LYS A 4 -23.36 -3.37 -34.53
CA LYS A 4 -22.61 -2.78 -33.41
C LYS A 4 -21.72 -3.85 -32.78
N ALA A 5 -20.41 -3.70 -32.88
CA ALA A 5 -19.47 -4.41 -32.01
C ALA A 5 -19.55 -3.80 -30.61
N GLN A 6 -19.99 -4.57 -29.62
CA GLN A 6 -19.95 -4.20 -28.21
C GLN A 6 -18.48 -4.27 -27.73
N PRO A 7 -18.00 -3.32 -26.91
CA PRO A 7 -16.68 -3.42 -26.32
C PRO A 7 -16.62 -4.60 -25.34
N ILE A 8 -15.56 -5.39 -25.42
CA ILE A 8 -15.27 -6.47 -24.48
C ILE A 8 -14.88 -5.81 -23.16
N GLU A 9 -15.86 -5.64 -22.28
CA GLU A 9 -15.65 -5.18 -20.91
C GLU A 9 -14.91 -6.31 -20.18
N CYS A 10 -13.57 -6.17 -20.09
CA CYS A 10 -12.74 -7.04 -19.27
C CYS A 10 -13.02 -6.68 -17.80
N SER A 11 -14.15 -7.17 -17.30
CA SER A 11 -14.53 -7.16 -15.90
C SER A 11 -13.51 -8.03 -15.16
N SER A 12 -12.47 -7.42 -14.59
CA SER A 12 -11.64 -8.04 -13.56
C SER A 12 -12.47 -8.23 -12.28
N ARG A 13 -13.44 -9.14 -12.36
CA ARG A 13 -14.19 -9.69 -11.23
C ARG A 13 -13.79 -11.15 -11.12
N ASP A 14 -12.56 -11.39 -10.68
CA ASP A 14 -12.10 -12.73 -10.32
C ASP A 14 -11.23 -12.62 -9.08
N PHE A 15 -11.87 -12.41 -7.93
CA PHE A 15 -11.69 -13.27 -6.75
C PHE A 15 -12.59 -12.76 -5.60
N ASP A 16 -13.90 -12.99 -5.72
CA ASP A 16 -14.73 -13.12 -4.53
C ASP A 16 -14.35 -14.42 -3.83
N VAL A 17 -13.27 -14.38 -3.04
CA VAL A 17 -12.94 -15.46 -2.10
C VAL A 17 -13.98 -15.43 -0.99
N ALA A 18 -15.11 -16.09 -1.21
CA ALA A 18 -15.91 -16.63 -0.11
C ALA A 18 -15.02 -17.65 0.65
N ASN A 19 -14.27 -17.15 1.61
CA ASN A 19 -13.28 -17.90 2.38
C ASN A 19 -13.97 -18.83 3.38
N GLY A 20 -14.06 -20.11 3.03
CA GLY A 20 -14.23 -21.17 4.03
C GLY A 20 -12.99 -21.22 4.92
N GLY A 21 -13.12 -20.87 6.21
CA GLY A 21 -11.99 -20.71 7.13
C GLY A 21 -11.01 -21.88 7.23
N PHE A 22 -11.43 -23.11 6.86
CA PHE A 22 -10.55 -24.28 6.77
C PHE A 22 -9.48 -24.16 5.67
N LYS A 23 -9.83 -23.69 4.47
CA LYS A 23 -8.88 -23.54 3.35
C LYS A 23 -7.80 -22.51 3.68
N GLN A 24 -8.21 -21.43 4.36
CA GLN A 24 -7.31 -20.39 4.83
C GLN A 24 -6.37 -20.89 5.93
N LEU A 25 -6.88 -21.70 6.86
CA LEU A 25 -6.05 -22.28 7.91
C LEU A 25 -4.97 -23.21 7.35
N VAL A 26 -5.29 -24.02 6.33
CA VAL A 26 -4.30 -24.87 5.65
C VAL A 26 -3.25 -24.02 4.92
N PHE A 27 -3.65 -22.96 4.22
CA PHE A 27 -2.72 -22.05 3.57
C PHE A 27 -1.84 -21.27 4.57
N GLU A 28 -2.34 -20.90 5.74
CA GLU A 28 -1.53 -20.21 6.76
C GLU A 28 -0.53 -21.13 7.48
N LEU A 29 -0.80 -22.44 7.51
CA LEU A 29 0.10 -23.44 8.07
C LEU A 29 1.20 -23.85 7.07
N PHE A 30 0.85 -24.03 5.79
CA PHE A 30 1.77 -24.56 4.77
C PHE A 30 2.28 -23.53 3.76
N GLY A 31 1.56 -22.41 3.59
CA GLY A 31 1.92 -21.25 2.77
C GLY A 31 2.26 -20.04 3.63
N TRP A 32 2.99 -20.25 4.72
CA TRP A 32 3.34 -19.23 5.73
C TRP A 32 4.14 -18.02 5.20
N TRP A 33 4.60 -18.07 3.95
CA TRP A 33 5.23 -16.95 3.24
C TRP A 33 4.24 -15.98 2.57
N HIS A 34 2.96 -16.35 2.46
CA HIS A 34 1.98 -15.60 1.67
C HIS A 34 1.20 -14.54 2.47
N GLY A 35 1.31 -14.51 3.80
CA GLY A 35 0.56 -13.57 4.62
C GLY A 35 0.79 -13.75 6.12
N GLN A 36 -0.22 -13.42 6.93
CA GLN A 36 -0.12 -13.58 8.37
C GLN A 36 0.05 -15.06 8.75
N THR A 37 0.92 -15.32 9.71
CA THR A 37 1.08 -16.66 10.27
C THR A 37 -0.09 -17.02 11.18
N PHE A 38 -0.42 -18.30 11.26
CA PHE A 38 -1.45 -18.82 12.17
C PHE A 38 -1.24 -18.41 13.64
N SER A 39 0.02 -18.36 14.08
CA SER A 39 0.39 -17.90 15.43
C SER A 39 -0.01 -16.44 15.67
N THR A 40 0.12 -15.59 14.64
CA THR A 40 -0.27 -14.17 14.70
C THR A 40 -1.79 -14.02 14.81
N ARG A 41 -2.57 -14.88 14.14
CA ARG A 41 -4.04 -14.91 14.29
C ARG A 41 -4.47 -15.25 15.71
N ILE A 42 -3.93 -16.33 16.28
CA ILE A 42 -4.25 -16.73 17.65
C ILE A 42 -3.84 -15.63 18.63
N PHE A 43 -2.62 -15.11 18.49
CA PHE A 43 -2.12 -14.02 19.34
C PHE A 43 -3.04 -12.80 19.28
N THR A 44 -3.48 -12.41 18.07
CA THR A 44 -4.35 -11.24 17.88
C THR A 44 -5.73 -11.48 18.45
N ALA A 45 -6.33 -12.66 18.28
CA ALA A 45 -7.62 -13.01 18.86
C ALA A 45 -7.59 -12.96 20.40
N LEU A 46 -6.52 -13.46 21.01
CA LEU A 46 -6.40 -13.51 22.47
C LEU A 46 -6.06 -12.14 23.08
N ARG A 47 -5.13 -11.39 22.47
CA ARG A 47 -4.47 -10.24 23.10
C ARG A 47 -4.78 -8.90 22.44
N GLY A 48 -5.31 -8.91 21.21
CA GLY A 48 -5.58 -7.72 20.42
C GLY A 48 -6.94 -7.10 20.71
N ARG A 49 -6.97 -5.76 20.68
CA ARG A 49 -8.16 -4.93 20.52
C ARG A 49 -8.06 -4.28 19.13
N ARG A 50 -9.06 -4.48 18.28
CA ARG A 50 -9.13 -3.83 16.96
C ARG A 50 -9.38 -2.33 17.18
N VAL A 51 -8.50 -1.48 16.66
CA VAL A 51 -8.57 -0.02 16.81
C VAL A 51 -9.24 0.60 15.59
N GLY A 52 -8.88 0.14 14.40
CA GLY A 52 -9.44 0.63 13.14
C GLY A 52 -8.79 -0.02 11.93
N GLU A 53 -9.16 0.47 10.77
CA GLU A 53 -8.70 0.03 9.45
C GLU A 53 -8.37 1.27 8.63
N ASP A 54 -7.39 1.16 7.73
CA ASP A 54 -7.05 2.23 6.79
C ASP A 54 -7.73 2.04 5.43
N GLU A 55 -7.49 3.00 4.53
CA GLU A 55 -8.02 3.02 3.17
C GLU A 55 -7.46 1.88 2.29
N LEU A 56 -6.32 1.29 2.67
CA LEU A 56 -5.67 0.18 1.98
C LEU A 56 -6.14 -1.19 2.51
N GLY A 57 -6.98 -1.21 3.55
CA GLY A 57 -7.49 -2.40 4.20
C GLY A 57 -6.56 -3.01 5.26
N ASN A 58 -5.48 -2.31 5.65
CA ASN A 58 -4.65 -2.76 6.77
C ASN A 58 -5.39 -2.52 8.09
N VAL A 59 -5.34 -3.52 8.97
CA VAL A 59 -6.06 -3.49 10.25
C VAL A 59 -5.09 -3.29 11.40
N TYR A 60 -5.40 -2.32 12.26
CA TYR A 60 -4.54 -1.91 13.38
C TYR A 60 -5.07 -2.44 14.71
N TYR A 61 -4.15 -2.97 15.51
CA TYR A 61 -4.45 -3.60 16.79
C TYR A 61 -3.60 -3.01 17.91
N GLU A 62 -4.20 -2.99 19.11
CA GLU A 62 -3.53 -2.62 20.35
C GLU A 62 -3.68 -3.74 21.38
N SER A 63 -2.64 -3.97 22.18
CA SER A 63 -2.67 -4.93 23.28
C SER A 63 -3.57 -4.46 24.41
N LYS A 64 -4.43 -5.36 24.90
CA LYS A 64 -5.29 -5.10 26.07
C LYS A 64 -4.52 -4.80 27.37
N LYS A 65 -3.26 -5.24 27.50
CA LYS A 65 -2.49 -5.15 28.75
C LYS A 65 -1.17 -4.39 28.62
N ASN A 66 -0.43 -4.58 27.51
CA ASN A 66 0.97 -4.16 27.45
C ASN A 66 1.20 -2.95 26.52
N GLY A 67 0.15 -2.29 26.03
CA GLY A 67 0.26 -1.12 25.14
C GLY A 67 1.09 -1.38 23.87
N ARG A 68 1.25 -2.64 23.46
CA ARG A 68 1.90 -3.01 22.20
C ARG A 68 0.94 -2.74 21.06
N ARG A 69 1.43 -2.13 19.98
CA ARG A 69 0.66 -1.85 18.76
C ARG A 69 1.22 -2.71 17.62
N TRP A 70 0.36 -3.26 16.79
CA TRP A 70 0.75 -3.99 15.58
C TRP A 70 -0.29 -3.81 14.47
N VAL A 71 0.13 -4.08 13.24
CA VAL A 71 -0.70 -4.00 12.04
C VAL A 71 -0.76 -5.37 11.38
N ILE A 72 -1.91 -5.69 10.80
CA ILE A 72 -2.11 -6.82 9.90
C ILE A 72 -2.33 -6.22 8.51
N TYR A 73 -1.38 -6.45 7.61
CA TYR A 73 -1.41 -5.92 6.25
C TYR A 73 -2.41 -6.66 5.37
N ASN A 74 -3.01 -5.92 4.44
CA ASN A 74 -3.81 -6.48 3.35
C ASN A 74 -2.90 -6.80 2.15
N GLY A 75 -2.27 -7.98 2.19
CA GLY A 75 -1.34 -8.45 1.15
C GLY A 75 0.10 -8.60 1.66
N PRO A 76 1.12 -8.25 0.84
CA PRO A 76 2.51 -8.41 1.26
C PRO A 76 2.83 -7.52 2.47
N ALA A 77 3.57 -8.08 3.44
CA ALA A 77 3.96 -7.36 4.64
C ALA A 77 5.04 -6.32 4.32
N GLU A 78 4.63 -5.09 4.04
CA GLU A 78 5.50 -3.99 3.62
C GLU A 78 5.29 -2.79 4.57
N ALA A 79 6.38 -2.29 5.16
CA ALA A 79 6.30 -1.33 6.25
C ALA A 79 5.88 0.08 5.81
N SER A 80 6.20 0.47 4.57
CA SER A 80 5.83 1.77 4.03
C SER A 80 4.39 1.84 3.52
N ALA A 81 3.64 0.73 3.53
CA ALA A 81 2.21 0.70 3.23
C ALA A 81 1.35 1.36 4.31
N ILE A 82 1.92 1.68 5.48
CA ILE A 82 1.20 2.38 6.56
C ILE A 82 1.07 3.87 6.21
N PRO A 83 -0.16 4.42 6.08
CA PRO A 83 -0.37 5.84 5.80
C PRO A 83 0.09 6.73 6.96
N PRO A 84 0.35 8.03 6.71
CA PRO A 84 1.03 8.91 7.65
C PRO A 84 0.34 9.05 9.02
N GLY A 85 -1.00 9.12 9.05
CA GLY A 85 -1.76 9.19 10.30
C GLY A 85 -1.59 7.94 11.17
N TRP A 86 -1.71 6.77 10.56
CA TRP A 86 -1.50 5.49 11.24
C TRP A 86 -0.03 5.27 11.60
N HIS A 87 0.91 5.77 10.79
CA HIS A 87 2.34 5.71 11.09
C HIS A 87 2.68 6.50 12.35
N GLY A 88 2.08 7.68 12.56
CA GLY A 88 2.24 8.46 13.78
C GLY A 88 1.79 7.70 15.02
N TRP A 89 0.59 7.12 14.96
CA TRP A 89 0.02 6.32 16.04
C TRP A 89 0.83 5.04 16.31
N MET A 90 1.21 4.31 15.26
CA MET A 90 1.95 3.05 15.38
C MET A 90 3.31 3.24 16.07
N HIS A 91 4.00 4.34 15.76
CA HIS A 91 5.30 4.68 16.33
C HIS A 91 5.21 5.51 17.62
N ARG A 92 4.01 5.58 18.24
CA ARG A 92 3.77 6.34 19.48
C ARG A 92 4.17 7.83 19.39
N ARG A 93 4.09 8.42 18.19
CA ARG A 93 4.19 9.88 18.03
C ARG A 93 2.90 10.57 18.45
N THR A 94 1.77 9.87 18.30
CA THR A 94 0.46 10.30 18.76
C THR A 94 -0.21 9.17 19.55
N ASP A 95 -0.94 9.54 20.60
CA ASP A 95 -1.75 8.59 21.37
C ASP A 95 -3.10 8.32 20.72
N VAL A 96 -3.62 9.32 20.00
CA VAL A 96 -4.92 9.27 19.34
C VAL A 96 -4.76 8.64 17.94
N PRO A 97 -5.56 7.61 17.60
CA PRO A 97 -5.58 7.05 16.26
C PRO A 97 -6.25 8.03 15.27
N PRO A 98 -5.91 7.95 13.97
CA PRO A 98 -6.48 8.86 12.97
C PRO A 98 -8.01 8.76 12.86
N THR A 99 -8.59 7.60 13.21
CA THR A 99 -10.05 7.40 13.28
C THR A 99 -10.77 8.31 14.27
N GLN A 100 -10.06 8.85 15.27
CA GLN A 100 -10.62 9.74 16.29
C GLN A 100 -10.27 11.22 16.06
N THR A 101 -9.34 11.52 15.15
CA THR A 101 -8.74 12.86 15.02
C THR A 101 -9.54 13.78 14.07
N GLY A 102 -10.57 13.27 13.38
CA GLY A 102 -11.41 14.08 12.50
C GLY A 102 -10.64 14.74 11.35
N TYR A 103 -9.57 14.10 10.88
CA TYR A 103 -8.67 14.66 9.87
C TYR A 103 -9.40 14.89 8.55
N THR A 104 -9.17 16.07 7.94
CA THR A 104 -9.67 16.40 6.60
C THR A 104 -8.47 16.68 5.69
N PRO A 105 -8.29 15.90 4.60
CA PRO A 105 -7.16 16.10 3.69
C PRO A 105 -7.23 17.46 3.00
N ARG A 106 -6.06 18.03 2.71
CA ARG A 106 -5.97 19.31 1.99
C ARG A 106 -6.03 19.10 0.48
N ALA A 107 -6.45 20.12 -0.27
CA ALA A 107 -6.59 20.02 -1.73
C ALA A 107 -5.27 19.70 -2.48
N TRP A 108 -4.12 20.01 -1.88
CA TRP A 108 -2.79 19.73 -2.43
C TRP A 108 -2.21 18.39 -1.95
N GLU A 109 -2.90 17.69 -1.05
CA GLU A 109 -2.41 16.46 -0.45
C GLU A 109 -2.68 15.27 -1.36
N THR A 110 -1.63 14.53 -1.69
CA THR A 110 -1.73 13.31 -2.49
C THR A 110 -2.05 12.12 -1.60
N GLY A 111 -2.85 11.19 -2.12
CA GLY A 111 -3.11 9.91 -1.46
C GLY A 111 -1.82 9.13 -1.17
N HIS A 112 -1.85 8.34 -0.11
CA HIS A 112 -0.69 7.57 0.31
C HIS A 112 -0.31 6.51 -0.72
N GLN A 113 0.98 6.44 -1.07
CA GLN A 113 1.53 5.40 -1.94
C GLN A 113 2.66 4.66 -1.19
N PRO A 114 2.64 3.31 -1.18
CA PRO A 114 3.74 2.54 -0.62
C PRO A 114 5.02 2.72 -1.44
N ASN A 115 6.14 2.30 -0.88
CA ASN A 115 7.42 2.37 -1.56
C ASN A 115 7.48 1.44 -2.79
N LEU A 116 7.69 2.04 -3.96
CA LEU A 116 7.74 1.36 -5.25
C LEU A 116 9.16 1.01 -5.71
N THR A 117 10.18 1.15 -4.85
CA THR A 117 11.56 0.79 -5.20
C THR A 117 11.66 -0.65 -5.68
N GLY A 118 12.47 -0.89 -6.72
CA GLY A 118 12.64 -2.22 -7.30
C GLY A 118 11.49 -2.67 -8.20
N THR A 119 10.42 -1.88 -8.33
CA THR A 119 9.31 -2.14 -9.28
C THR A 119 9.49 -1.35 -10.57
N ALA A 120 8.67 -1.66 -11.58
CA ALA A 120 8.62 -0.87 -12.82
C ALA A 120 8.25 0.61 -12.55
N MET A 121 7.42 0.86 -11.54
CA MET A 121 6.90 2.17 -11.15
C MET A 121 7.83 2.97 -10.21
N ALA A 122 9.07 2.51 -9.99
CA ALA A 122 10.04 3.24 -9.20
C ALA A 122 10.31 4.64 -9.77
N TYR A 123 10.42 5.64 -8.90
CA TYR A 123 10.83 6.99 -9.27
C TYR A 123 12.23 6.97 -9.91
N ARG A 124 12.37 7.67 -11.04
CA ARG A 124 13.63 7.82 -11.76
C ARG A 124 13.86 9.31 -12.03
N PRO A 125 15.01 9.86 -11.62
CA PRO A 125 15.28 11.28 -11.84
C PRO A 125 15.42 11.59 -13.33
N ASP A 126 15.16 12.85 -13.67
CA ASP A 126 15.35 13.34 -15.03
C ASP A 126 16.81 13.17 -15.47
N GLY A 127 17.01 12.68 -16.69
CA GLY A 127 18.35 12.37 -17.22
C GLY A 127 18.95 11.04 -16.76
N SER A 128 18.26 10.25 -15.95
CA SER A 128 18.62 8.84 -15.72
C SER A 128 18.50 8.04 -17.03
N ILE A 129 19.45 7.15 -17.30
CA ILE A 129 19.42 6.22 -18.45
C ILE A 129 18.16 5.34 -18.41
N LEU A 130 17.65 5.05 -17.21
CA LEU A 130 16.46 4.23 -17.02
C LEU A 130 15.16 5.03 -17.17
N ASN A 131 15.22 6.36 -17.23
CA ASN A 131 14.06 7.20 -17.50
C ASN A 131 13.92 7.35 -19.02
N PRO A 132 12.81 6.88 -19.63
CA PRO A 132 12.57 7.05 -21.08
C PRO A 132 12.37 8.51 -21.49
N GLN A 133 12.20 9.43 -20.53
CA GLN A 133 12.09 10.85 -20.81
C GLN A 133 13.42 11.42 -21.31
N THR A 134 13.37 12.07 -22.48
CA THR A 134 14.49 12.80 -23.03
C THR A 134 15.00 13.81 -22.01
N ARG A 135 16.32 13.84 -21.78
CA ARG A 135 16.98 14.83 -20.93
C ARG A 135 16.36 16.21 -21.23
N PRO A 136 15.86 16.96 -20.22
CA PRO A 136 15.35 18.30 -20.46
C PRO A 136 16.44 19.08 -21.19
N ARG A 137 16.08 19.75 -22.30
CA ARG A 137 17.01 20.62 -23.01
C ARG A 137 17.51 21.62 -21.97
N VAL A 138 18.77 21.46 -21.58
CA VAL A 138 19.40 22.36 -20.62
C VAL A 138 19.32 23.74 -21.29
N THR A 139 18.75 24.72 -20.60
CA THR A 139 18.86 26.15 -20.93
C THR A 139 20.30 26.59 -20.67
N GLY A 140 21.27 25.87 -21.22
CA GLY A 140 22.65 26.32 -21.18
C GLY A 140 22.70 27.55 -22.04
N ASP A 141 23.25 28.64 -21.51
CA ASP A 141 23.54 29.87 -22.28
C ASP A 141 24.58 29.63 -23.41
N TYR A 142 24.83 28.37 -23.76
CA TYR A 142 25.79 27.93 -24.75
C TYR A 142 25.09 27.14 -25.84
N ASP A 143 25.00 27.73 -27.02
CA ASP A 143 24.67 27.05 -28.26
C ASP A 143 25.95 26.50 -28.90
N ALA A 144 26.02 25.18 -29.06
CA ALA A 144 27.16 24.55 -29.72
C ALA A 144 27.16 24.89 -31.23
N TRP A 145 28.27 25.45 -31.70
CA TRP A 145 28.46 25.72 -33.13
C TRP A 145 28.40 24.42 -33.94
N SER A 146 27.55 24.40 -34.99
CA SER A 146 27.35 23.26 -35.89
C SER A 146 27.74 23.68 -37.31
N PRO A 147 28.79 23.09 -37.93
CA PRO A 147 29.13 23.39 -39.31
C PRO A 147 28.07 22.84 -40.27
N GLU A 148 27.79 23.62 -41.31
CA GLU A 148 27.03 23.19 -42.50
C GLU A 148 27.88 22.31 -43.44
#